data_AF-A0AAD0D9S4-F1
#
_entry.id   AF-A0AAD0D9S4-F1
#
_cell.length_a   1.000
_cell.length_b   1.000
_cell.length_c   1.000
_cell.angle_alpha   90.00
_cell.angle_beta   90.00
_cell.angle_gamma   90.00
#
_symmetry.space_group_name_H-M   'P 1'
#
loop_
_entity.id
_entity.type
_entity.pdbx_description
1 polymer ?
#
loop_
_entity_poly.entity_id
_entity_poly.type
_entity_poly.pdbx_seq_one_letter_code
_entity_poly.pdbx_strand_id
1 'polypeptide(L)'
;MKKILGLAFLLTSTSALAGFIHPLDFNGSDTQKQEVISYIKDRVKADYCDGKIDMCQPTTLRMMENENLEAFKKLTKVSDRKVLDRVIKDYCKRGLDMCTYSTIAMMYEENAKADKQELSW
;
A
#
# COMPACT_ATOMS: atom_id res chain seq x y z
N MET A 1 -21.15 -36.43 -41.40
CA MET A 1 -20.03 -35.46 -41.30
C MET A 1 -20.01 -34.89 -39.89
N LYS A 2 -19.09 -35.36 -39.04
CA LYS A 2 -18.89 -34.88 -37.66
C LYS A 2 -18.39 -33.44 -37.70
N LYS A 3 -19.14 -32.48 -37.15
CA LYS A 3 -18.64 -31.14 -36.84
C LYS A 3 -18.41 -31.07 -35.34
N ILE A 4 -17.17 -31.26 -34.91
CA ILE A 4 -16.74 -30.99 -33.54
C ILE A 4 -16.49 -29.49 -33.48
N LEU A 5 -17.41 -28.74 -32.86
CA LEU A 5 -17.20 -27.34 -32.53
C LEU A 5 -16.38 -27.31 -31.24
N GLY A 6 -15.07 -27.06 -31.35
CA GLY A 6 -14.18 -26.90 -30.20
C GLY A 6 -14.48 -25.58 -29.49
N LEU A 7 -14.96 -25.67 -28.24
CA LEU A 7 -15.13 -24.51 -27.37
C LEU A 7 -13.77 -24.15 -26.78
N ALA A 8 -13.14 -23.09 -27.31
CA ALA A 8 -11.93 -22.54 -26.73
C ALA A 8 -12.26 -21.84 -25.41
N PHE A 9 -11.88 -22.47 -24.28
CA PHE A 9 -11.96 -21.88 -22.96
C PHE A 9 -10.88 -20.81 -22.83
N LEU A 10 -11.23 -19.55 -23.13
CA LEU A 10 -10.41 -18.39 -22.83
C LEU A 10 -10.32 -18.26 -21.30
N LEU A 11 -9.24 -18.78 -20.72
CA LEU A 11 -8.79 -18.44 -19.37
C LEU A 11 -8.40 -16.97 -19.36
N THR A 12 -9.35 -16.09 -19.13
CA THR A 12 -9.06 -14.69 -18.80
C THR A 12 -8.45 -14.68 -17.41
N SER A 13 -7.12 -14.65 -17.34
CA SER A 13 -6.40 -14.35 -16.10
C SER A 13 -6.83 -12.96 -15.66
N THR A 14 -7.73 -12.87 -14.69
CA THR A 14 -8.02 -11.61 -14.02
C THR A 14 -6.77 -11.24 -13.22
N SER A 15 -5.95 -10.35 -13.78
CA SER A 15 -4.92 -9.65 -13.01
C SER A 15 -5.66 -8.87 -11.93
N ALA A 16 -5.81 -9.45 -10.75
CA ALA A 16 -6.33 -8.73 -9.59
C ALA A 16 -5.39 -7.55 -9.38
N LEU A 17 -5.90 -6.33 -9.55
CA LEU A 17 -5.20 -5.13 -9.14
C LEU A 17 -4.86 -5.33 -7.66
N ALA A 18 -3.58 -5.37 -7.31
CA ALA A 18 -3.15 -5.67 -5.96
C ALA A 18 -3.83 -4.68 -4.99
N GLY A 19 -4.69 -5.21 -4.12
CA GLY A 19 -5.44 -4.40 -3.18
C GLY A 19 -4.54 -3.87 -2.07
N PHE A 20 -4.77 -2.63 -1.64
CA PHE A 20 -4.18 -2.14 -0.40
C PHE A 20 -4.56 -3.07 0.76
N ILE A 21 -3.56 -3.62 1.45
CA ILE A 21 -3.76 -4.46 2.64
C ILE A 21 -3.66 -3.59 3.88
N HIS A 22 -4.73 -3.60 4.69
CA HIS A 22 -4.72 -2.93 5.97
C HIS A 22 -3.69 -3.61 6.90
N PRO A 23 -2.68 -2.89 7.44
CA PRO A 23 -1.58 -3.53 8.18
C PRO A 23 -2.01 -4.36 9.40
N LEU A 24 -3.07 -3.96 10.11
CA LEU A 24 -3.59 -4.70 11.26
C LEU A 24 -4.48 -5.91 10.89
N ASP A 25 -4.86 -6.03 9.61
CA ASP A 25 -5.62 -7.18 9.10
C ASP A 25 -4.71 -8.16 8.35
N PHE A 26 -3.39 -7.88 8.34
CA PHE A 26 -2.40 -8.72 7.70
C PHE A 26 -2.22 -10.03 8.47
N ASN A 27 -2.47 -11.15 7.80
CA ASN A 27 -2.42 -12.49 8.37
C ASN A 27 -1.11 -13.24 8.09
N GLY A 28 -0.16 -12.63 7.37
CA GLY A 28 1.13 -13.25 7.09
C GLY A 28 1.13 -14.34 6.02
N SER A 29 -0.02 -14.59 5.35
CA SER A 29 -0.09 -15.52 4.23
C SER A 29 0.80 -15.09 3.07
N ASP A 30 1.28 -16.06 2.30
CA ASP A 30 2.13 -15.76 1.14
C ASP A 30 1.39 -14.95 0.07
N THR A 31 0.08 -15.17 -0.07
CA THR A 31 -0.79 -14.35 -0.92
C THR A 31 -0.75 -12.88 -0.51
N GLN A 32 -1.03 -12.56 0.76
CA GLN A 32 -1.00 -11.17 1.23
C GLN A 32 0.40 -10.55 1.18
N LYS A 33 1.47 -11.33 1.40
CA LYS A 33 2.85 -10.83 1.21
C LYS A 33 3.07 -10.37 -0.22
N GLN A 34 2.62 -11.14 -1.22
CA GLN A 34 2.75 -10.76 -2.62
C GLN A 34 1.89 -9.53 -2.97
N GLU A 35 0.67 -9.45 -2.43
CA GLU A 35 -0.20 -8.28 -2.63
C GLU A 35 0.44 -7.00 -2.07
N VAL A 36 1.00 -7.05 -0.86
CA VAL A 36 1.73 -5.93 -0.25
C VAL A 36 2.93 -5.53 -1.10
N ILE A 37 3.74 -6.50 -1.55
CA ILE A 37 4.92 -6.22 -2.39
C ILE A 37 4.51 -5.58 -3.72
N SER A 38 3.47 -6.11 -4.37
CA SER A 38 2.97 -5.56 -5.64
C SER A 38 2.47 -4.13 -5.44
N TYR A 39 1.61 -3.92 -4.42
CA TYR A 39 1.09 -2.60 -4.10
C TYR A 39 2.21 -1.57 -3.88
N ILE A 40 3.25 -1.94 -3.13
CA ILE A 40 4.41 -1.06 -2.88
C ILE A 40 5.13 -0.72 -4.18
N LYS A 41 5.44 -1.72 -5.02
CA LYS A 41 6.14 -1.51 -6.30
C LYS A 41 5.33 -0.62 -7.24
N ASP A 42 4.04 -0.88 -7.35
CA ASP A 42 3.14 -0.14 -8.23
C ASP A 42 3.03 1.32 -7.77
N ARG A 43 2.89 1.54 -6.46
CA ARG A 43 2.83 2.88 -5.89
C ARG A 43 4.15 3.65 -6.05
N VAL A 44 5.29 3.03 -5.70
CA VAL A 44 6.61 3.66 -5.85
C VAL A 44 6.88 4.00 -7.31
N LYS A 45 6.49 3.13 -8.24
CA LYS A 45 6.60 3.44 -9.67
C LYS A 45 5.74 4.64 -10.05
N ALA A 46 4.47 4.67 -9.65
CA ALA A 46 3.58 5.80 -9.93
C ALA A 46 4.14 7.12 -9.38
N ASP A 47 4.65 7.11 -8.14
CA ASP A 47 5.12 8.31 -7.47
C ASP A 47 6.44 8.85 -8.05
N TYR A 48 7.37 7.96 -8.47
CA TYR A 48 8.74 8.33 -8.85
C TYR A 48 9.04 8.25 -10.35
N CYS A 49 8.32 7.43 -11.11
CA CYS A 49 8.50 7.29 -12.56
C CYS A 49 7.47 8.08 -13.35
N ASP A 50 6.21 8.07 -12.88
CA ASP A 50 5.08 8.65 -13.63
C ASP A 50 4.80 10.11 -13.23
N GLY A 51 5.64 10.69 -12.37
CA GLY A 51 5.57 12.06 -11.89
C GLY A 51 6.13 13.11 -12.88
N LYS A 52 6.08 14.40 -12.46
CA LYS A 52 6.59 15.53 -13.26
C LYS A 52 8.12 15.56 -13.41
N ILE A 53 8.83 14.81 -12.57
CA ILE A 53 10.28 14.68 -12.56
C ILE A 53 10.57 13.19 -12.67
N ASP A 54 11.33 12.78 -13.68
CA ASP A 54 11.71 11.38 -13.85
C ASP A 54 12.78 11.00 -12.81
N MET A 55 12.31 10.38 -11.74
CA MET A 55 13.11 9.82 -10.66
C MET A 55 13.09 8.28 -10.70
N CYS A 56 12.93 7.69 -11.88
CA CYS A 56 12.77 6.25 -12.08
C CYS A 56 14.08 5.44 -11.98
N GLN A 57 15.12 5.96 -11.34
CA GLN A 57 16.40 5.29 -11.23
C GLN A 57 16.27 4.06 -10.32
N PRO A 58 16.87 2.90 -10.67
CA PRO A 58 16.73 1.67 -9.88
C PRO A 58 17.09 1.84 -8.40
N THR A 59 18.10 2.64 -8.09
CA THR A 59 18.52 2.95 -6.72
C THR A 59 17.41 3.63 -5.93
N THR A 60 16.79 4.66 -6.50
CA THR A 60 15.64 5.37 -5.91
C THR A 60 14.48 4.40 -5.68
N LEU A 61 14.11 3.63 -6.69
CA LEU A 61 12.99 2.69 -6.59
C LEU A 61 13.22 1.64 -5.51
N ARG A 62 14.40 0.99 -5.47
CA ARG A 62 14.69 -0.02 -4.43
C ARG A 62 14.69 0.60 -3.02
N MET A 63 15.19 1.82 -2.87
CA MET A 63 15.20 2.52 -1.59
C MET A 63 13.77 2.77 -1.09
N MET A 64 12.92 3.35 -1.92
CA MET A 64 11.54 3.70 -1.55
C MET A 64 10.65 2.46 -1.36
N GLU A 65 10.86 1.41 -2.14
CA GLU A 65 10.18 0.12 -1.94
C GLU A 65 10.54 -0.50 -0.58
N ASN A 66 11.83 -0.49 -0.22
CA ASN A 66 12.28 -1.01 1.07
C ASN A 66 11.73 -0.18 2.24
N GLU A 67 11.73 1.15 2.11
CA GLU A 67 11.17 2.05 3.13
C GLU A 67 9.68 1.75 3.37
N ASN A 68 8.91 1.60 2.31
CA ASN A 68 7.50 1.25 2.39
C ASN A 68 7.28 -0.15 3.01
N LEU A 69 8.13 -1.12 2.68
CA LEU A 69 8.02 -2.47 3.23
C LEU A 69 8.32 -2.49 4.74
N GLU A 70 9.35 -1.78 5.18
CA GLU A 70 9.65 -1.66 6.61
C GLU A 70 8.56 -0.88 7.36
N ALA A 71 8.03 0.19 6.76
CA ALA A 71 6.89 0.92 7.31
C ALA A 71 5.65 0.02 7.45
N PHE A 72 5.33 -0.79 6.44
CA PHE A 72 4.25 -1.78 6.53
C PHE A 72 4.44 -2.73 7.72
N LYS A 73 5.63 -3.34 7.84
CA LYS A 73 5.97 -4.24 8.96
C LYS A 73 5.92 -3.55 10.33
N LYS A 74 6.20 -2.25 10.40
CA LYS A 74 6.05 -1.45 11.62
C LYS A 74 4.56 -1.27 11.94
N LEU A 75 3.76 -0.92 10.94
CA LEU A 75 2.32 -0.71 11.06
C LEU A 75 1.56 -1.99 11.44
N THR A 76 2.05 -3.19 11.13
CA THR A 76 1.42 -4.43 11.61
C THR A 76 1.52 -4.63 13.13
N LYS A 77 2.38 -3.86 13.81
CA LYS A 77 2.67 -3.98 15.25
C LYS A 77 2.07 -2.87 16.10
N VAL A 78 1.40 -1.89 15.49
CA VAL A 78 0.83 -0.76 16.24
C VAL A 78 -0.45 -1.18 16.96
N SER A 79 -0.76 -0.53 18.07
CA SER A 79 -1.89 -0.92 18.93
C SER A 79 -3.17 -0.14 18.66
N ASP A 80 -3.05 1.14 18.29
CA ASP A 80 -4.23 1.99 18.11
C ASP A 80 -4.82 1.88 16.70
N ARG A 81 -5.76 0.97 16.52
CA ARG A 81 -6.47 0.79 15.24
C ARG A 81 -7.22 2.05 14.80
N LYS A 82 -7.81 2.81 15.73
CA LYS A 82 -8.63 3.99 15.40
C LYS A 82 -7.78 5.10 14.79
N VAL A 83 -6.59 5.33 15.35
CA VAL A 83 -5.63 6.29 14.79
C VAL A 83 -5.17 5.84 13.40
N LEU A 84 -4.85 4.55 13.22
CA LEU A 84 -4.43 4.01 11.93
C LEU A 84 -5.53 4.12 10.86
N ASP A 85 -6.76 3.73 11.19
CA ASP A 85 -7.92 3.81 10.30
C ASP A 85 -8.17 5.25 9.83
N ARG A 86 -8.02 6.22 10.74
CA ARG A 86 -8.16 7.65 10.42
C ARG A 86 -7.09 8.09 9.43
N VAL A 87 -5.82 7.77 9.69
CA VAL A 87 -4.71 8.10 8.79
C VAL A 87 -4.92 7.50 7.40
N ILE A 88 -5.28 6.21 7.32
CA ILE A 88 -5.55 5.57 6.02
C ILE A 88 -6.71 6.28 5.31
N LYS A 89 -7.78 6.63 6.02
CA LYS A 89 -8.90 7.38 5.42
C LYS A 89 -8.44 8.74 4.87
N ASP A 90 -7.67 9.48 5.65
CA ASP A 90 -7.27 10.85 5.30
C ASP A 90 -6.23 10.89 4.16
N TYR A 91 -5.31 9.93 4.11
CA TYR A 91 -4.21 9.90 3.13
C TYR A 91 -4.41 8.95 1.94
N CYS A 92 -5.42 8.07 1.98
CA CYS A 92 -5.74 7.19 0.85
C CYS A 92 -7.08 7.47 0.18
N LYS A 93 -8.05 8.07 0.89
CA LYS A 93 -9.44 8.19 0.40
C LYS A 93 -9.93 9.63 0.23
N ARG A 94 -9.17 10.64 0.68
CA ARG A 94 -9.62 12.05 0.72
C ARG A 94 -8.88 12.99 -0.24
N GLY A 95 -8.23 12.44 -1.27
CA GLY A 95 -7.76 13.22 -2.43
C GLY A 95 -6.30 13.69 -2.36
N LEU A 96 -5.59 13.41 -1.27
CA LEU A 96 -4.13 13.40 -1.26
C LEU A 96 -3.75 12.01 -1.78
N ASP A 97 -3.33 11.86 -3.03
CA ASP A 97 -2.88 10.57 -3.57
C ASP A 97 -1.50 10.21 -2.98
N MET A 98 -1.45 10.01 -1.66
CA MET A 98 -0.26 9.79 -0.84
C MET A 98 -0.42 8.51 -0.01
N CYS A 99 -1.04 7.49 -0.62
CA CYS A 99 -1.35 6.22 0.04
C CYS A 99 -0.15 5.27 0.08
N THR A 100 0.99 5.75 0.56
CA THR A 100 2.19 4.94 0.80
C THR A 100 2.19 4.46 2.26
N TYR A 101 2.77 3.29 2.52
CA TYR A 101 2.88 2.82 3.91
C TYR A 101 3.84 3.68 4.73
N SER A 102 4.85 4.30 4.12
CA SER A 102 5.74 5.24 4.80
C SER A 102 5.00 6.51 5.26
N THR A 103 4.16 7.13 4.42
CA THR A 103 3.31 8.26 4.82
C THR A 103 2.35 7.85 5.93
N ILE A 104 1.70 6.69 5.81
CA ILE A 104 0.79 6.18 6.85
C ILE A 104 1.53 5.99 8.18
N ALA A 105 2.73 5.41 8.18
CA ALA A 105 3.52 5.20 9.39
C ALA A 105 3.91 6.51 10.06
N MET A 106 4.41 7.47 9.28
CA MET A 106 4.76 8.80 9.76
C MET A 106 3.56 9.49 10.42
N MET A 107 2.42 9.51 9.74
CA MET A 107 1.22 10.18 10.23
C MET A 107 0.56 9.45 11.40
N TYR A 108 0.67 8.11 11.45
CA TYR A 108 0.26 7.34 12.62
C TYR A 108 1.06 7.77 13.86
N GLU A 109 2.38 7.86 13.74
CA GLU A 109 3.26 8.24 14.84
C GLU A 109 2.99 9.67 15.33
N GLU A 110 2.82 10.62 14.42
CA GLU A 110 2.50 12.00 14.79
C GLU A 110 1.13 12.11 15.46
N ASN A 111 0.11 11.43 14.92
CA ASN A 111 -1.22 11.44 15.54
C ASN A 111 -1.23 10.72 16.89
N ALA A 112 -0.50 9.62 17.06
CA ALA A 112 -0.39 8.90 18.33
C ALA A 112 0.34 9.70 19.42
N LYS A 113 1.26 10.61 19.03
CA LYS A 113 1.88 11.58 19.94
C LYS A 113 0.91 12.70 20.30
N ALA A 114 0.27 13.30 19.29
CA ALA A 114 -0.64 14.43 19.45
C ALA A 114 -1.90 14.10 20.24
N ASP A 115 -2.41 12.86 20.14
CA ASP A 115 -3.60 12.40 20.88
C ASP A 115 -3.42 12.44 22.42
N LYS A 116 -2.17 12.57 22.89
CA LYS A 116 -1.82 12.67 24.31
C LYS A 116 -1.52 14.11 24.75
N GLN A 117 -1.63 15.07 23.85
CA GLN A 117 -1.32 16.47 24.10
C GLN A 117 -2.63 17.25 24.27
N GLU A 118 -2.67 18.09 25.31
CA GLU A 118 -3.74 19.04 25.52
C GLU A 118 -3.13 20.43 25.69
N LEU A 119 -3.85 21.45 25.24
CA LEU A 119 -3.42 22.83 25.46
C LEU A 119 -3.60 23.19 26.94
N SER A 120 -2.54 23.72 27.56
CA SER A 120 -2.64 24.44 28.83
C SER A 120 -2.41 25.94 28.60
N TRP A 121 -3.04 26.77 29.43
CA TRP A 121 -2.84 28.22 29.47
C TRP A 121 -1.56 28.61 30.20
#